data_AF-A0A3D1LK45-F1
#
_entry.id   AF-A0A3D1LK45-F1
#
_cell.length_a   1.000
_cell.length_b   1.000
_cell.length_c   1.000
_cell.angle_alpha   90.00
_cell.angle_beta   90.00
_cell.angle_gamma   90.00
#
_symmetry.space_group_name_H-M   'P 1'
#
loop_
_entity.id
_entity.type
_entity.pdbx_description
1 polymer ?
#
loop_
_entity_poly.entity_id
_entity_poly.type
_entity_poly.pdbx_seq_one_letter_code
_entity_poly.pdbx_strand_id
1 'polypeptide(L)'
;SHAVIGAELARKYGENAKIVHAIMAHHEDEKPTTVLAVLVQAADALSGARPGARREMMETYVKRLDDLERIATSFPGVSSSFAIQAGREIRVMVSSEQVTDEQSVIMARDIAKKVEAEMTYPGQIKVNVIRETRAIDYAR
;
A
#
# COMPACT_ATOMS: atom_id res chain seq x y z
N SER A 1 9.64 -13.08 8.31
CA SER A 1 8.86 -13.41 7.10
C SER A 1 7.74 -14.39 7.46
N HIS A 2 6.66 -14.46 6.68
CA HIS A 2 5.60 -15.43 6.92
C HIS A 2 6.08 -16.88 6.72
N ALA A 3 7.12 -17.10 5.91
CA ALA A 3 7.77 -18.40 5.77
C ALA A 3 8.36 -18.91 7.10
N VAL A 4 9.13 -18.07 7.79
CA VAL A 4 9.73 -18.41 9.09
C VAL A 4 8.65 -18.73 10.13
N ILE A 5 7.64 -17.86 10.26
CA ILE A 5 6.55 -18.05 11.23
C ILE A 5 5.76 -19.34 10.92
N GLY A 6 5.45 -19.59 9.65
CA GLY A 6 4.75 -20.80 9.22
C GLY A 6 5.55 -22.07 9.51
N ALA A 7 6.87 -22.04 9.30
CA ALA A 7 7.74 -23.17 9.58
C ALA A 7 7.88 -23.45 11.09
N GLU A 8 7.97 -22.42 11.93
CA GLU A 8 7.96 -22.57 13.39
C GLU A 8 6.65 -23.16 13.90
N LEU A 9 5.52 -22.74 13.32
CA LEU A 9 4.21 -23.30 13.64
C LEU A 9 4.15 -24.80 13.28
N ALA A 10 4.55 -25.16 12.06
CA ALA A 10 4.60 -26.55 11.61
C ALA A 10 5.49 -27.40 12.53
N ARG A 11 6.66 -26.89 12.91
CA ARG A 11 7.58 -27.54 13.85
C ARG A 11 6.93 -27.77 15.22
N LYS A 12 6.21 -26.77 15.75
CA LYS A 12 5.51 -26.85 17.05
C LYS A 12 4.47 -27.98 17.07
N TYR A 13 3.83 -28.25 15.94
CA TYR A 13 2.82 -29.32 15.81
C TYR A 13 3.40 -30.68 15.40
N GLY A 14 4.73 -30.82 15.33
CA GLY A 14 5.39 -32.11 15.11
C GLY A 14 5.56 -32.50 13.63
N GLU A 15 5.46 -31.54 12.70
CA GLU A 15 5.74 -31.81 11.29
C GLU A 15 7.19 -32.24 11.06
N ASN A 16 7.39 -33.07 10.03
CA ASN A 16 8.71 -33.59 9.71
C ASN A 16 9.69 -32.45 9.36
N ALA A 17 10.94 -32.55 9.82
CA ALA A 17 11.97 -31.54 9.58
C ALA A 17 12.15 -31.18 8.09
N LYS A 18 11.96 -32.13 7.17
CA LYS A 18 12.01 -31.88 5.72
C LYS A 18 10.88 -30.95 5.24
N ILE A 19 9.69 -31.08 5.83
CA ILE A 19 8.54 -30.21 5.52
C ILE A 19 8.76 -28.83 6.12
N VAL A 20 9.18 -28.77 7.38
CA VAL A 20 9.51 -27.51 8.08
C VAL A 20 10.57 -26.73 7.30
N HIS A 21 11.64 -27.39 6.83
CA HIS A 21 12.69 -26.78 6.02
C HIS A 21 12.16 -26.25 4.69
N ALA A 22 11.33 -27.02 3.97
CA ALA A 22 10.72 -26.56 2.73
C ALA A 22 9.81 -25.33 2.93
N ILE A 23 9.05 -25.28 4.03
CA ILE A 23 8.26 -24.10 4.41
C ILE A 23 9.17 -22.92 4.79
N MET A 24 10.31 -23.15 5.46
CA MET A 24 11.19 -22.04 5.85
C MET A 24 11.94 -21.44 4.65
N ALA A 25 12.32 -22.28 3.69
CA ALA A 25 13.18 -21.91 2.57
C ALA A 25 12.46 -21.36 1.32
N HIS A 26 11.11 -21.43 1.23
CA HIS A 26 10.41 -21.07 -0.02
C HIS A 26 10.50 -19.59 -0.42
N HIS A 27 10.82 -18.69 0.52
CA HIS A 27 11.13 -17.28 0.25
C HIS A 27 12.62 -16.94 0.42
N GLU A 28 13.50 -17.94 0.42
CA GLU A 28 14.95 -17.81 0.61
C GLU A 28 15.39 -17.19 1.95
N ASP A 29 14.47 -17.10 2.93
CA ASP A 29 14.79 -16.76 4.33
C ASP A 29 15.79 -17.77 4.94
N GLU A 30 15.78 -19.00 4.43
CA GLU A 30 16.81 -20.02 4.65
C GLU A 30 17.21 -20.63 3.30
N LYS A 31 18.50 -21.01 3.16
CA LYS A 31 18.98 -21.63 1.92
C LYS A 31 18.25 -22.97 1.65
N PRO A 32 17.69 -23.19 0.44
CA PRO A 32 17.11 -24.48 0.09
C PRO A 32 18.22 -25.54 -0.05
N THR A 33 18.30 -26.46 0.90
CA THR A 33 19.27 -27.57 0.92
C THR A 33 18.70 -28.89 0.42
N THR A 34 17.42 -28.95 0.06
CA THR A 34 16.73 -30.16 -0.37
C THR A 34 15.98 -29.96 -1.69
N VAL A 35 15.82 -31.03 -2.46
CA VAL A 35 15.01 -31.02 -3.70
C VAL A 35 13.57 -30.59 -3.41
N LEU A 36 13.01 -31.01 -2.29
CA LEU A 36 11.67 -30.63 -1.88
C LEU A 36 11.53 -29.11 -1.71
N ALA A 37 12.49 -28.46 -1.04
CA ALA A 37 12.48 -27.00 -0.87
C ALA A 37 12.49 -26.27 -2.23
N VAL A 38 13.32 -26.74 -3.18
CA VAL A 38 13.37 -26.17 -4.54
C VAL A 38 12.06 -26.38 -5.29
N LEU A 39 11.44 -27.56 -5.17
CA LEU A 39 10.15 -27.84 -5.81
C LEU A 39 9.02 -26.98 -5.22
N VAL A 40 9.00 -26.78 -3.91
CA VAL A 40 8.03 -25.91 -3.23
C VAL A 40 8.21 -24.45 -3.67
N GLN A 41 9.45 -23.97 -3.76
CA GLN A 41 9.76 -22.63 -4.26
C GLN A 41 9.30 -22.44 -5.72
N ALA A 42 9.56 -23.42 -6.59
CA ALA A 42 9.10 -23.40 -7.97
C ALA A 42 7.56 -23.41 -8.06
N ALA A 43 6.90 -24.20 -7.23
CA ALA A 43 5.45 -24.27 -7.16
C ALA A 43 4.84 -22.94 -6.67
N ASP A 44 5.43 -22.29 -5.66
CA ASP A 44 5.02 -20.97 -5.19
C ASP A 44 5.10 -19.93 -6.31
N ALA A 45 6.26 -19.84 -6.98
CA ALA A 45 6.47 -18.92 -8.09
C ALA A 45 5.46 -19.14 -9.24
N LEU A 46 5.24 -20.39 -9.64
CA LEU A 46 4.26 -20.73 -10.67
C LEU A 46 2.84 -20.38 -10.23
N SER A 47 2.49 -20.61 -8.97
CA SER A 47 1.17 -20.30 -8.44
C SER A 47 0.87 -18.79 -8.48
N GLY A 48 1.87 -17.96 -8.18
CA GLY A 48 1.78 -16.50 -8.19
C GLY A 48 1.85 -15.87 -9.59
N ALA A 49 2.48 -16.55 -10.55
CA ALA A 49 2.61 -16.09 -11.94
C ALA A 49 1.36 -16.36 -12.81
N ARG A 50 0.38 -17.14 -12.32
CA ARG A 50 -0.84 -17.42 -13.08
C ARG A 50 -1.58 -16.12 -13.43
N PRO A 51 -2.06 -15.98 -14.68
CA PRO A 51 -2.94 -14.87 -15.05
C PRO A 51 -4.14 -14.83 -14.10
N GLY A 52 -4.36 -13.69 -13.44
CA GLY A 52 -5.45 -13.52 -12.49
C GLY A 52 -5.12 -13.78 -11.02
N ALA A 53 -4.04 -14.52 -10.68
CA ALA A 53 -3.72 -14.88 -9.29
C ALA A 53 -3.51 -13.67 -8.36
N ARG A 54 -3.16 -12.52 -8.91
CA ARG A 54 -3.02 -11.25 -8.18
C ARG A 54 -3.95 -10.14 -8.67
N ARG A 55 -4.90 -10.47 -9.56
CA ARG A 55 -5.73 -9.48 -10.25
C ARG A 55 -6.76 -8.85 -9.31
N GLU A 56 -7.41 -9.65 -8.47
CA GLU A 56 -8.33 -9.16 -7.44
C GLU A 56 -7.61 -8.24 -6.44
N MET A 57 -6.37 -8.57 -6.06
CA MET A 57 -5.53 -7.72 -5.22
C MET A 57 -5.18 -6.39 -5.89
N MET A 58 -4.85 -6.40 -7.19
CA MET A 58 -4.58 -5.19 -7.96
C MET A 58 -5.82 -4.31 -8.11
N GLU A 59 -6.97 -4.87 -8.47
CA GLU A 59 -8.23 -4.12 -8.60
C GLU A 59 -8.64 -3.50 -7.27
N THR A 60 -8.55 -4.26 -6.17
CA THR A 60 -8.83 -3.76 -4.82
C THR A 60 -7.84 -2.66 -4.42
N TYR A 61 -6.56 -2.80 -4.78
CA TYR A 61 -5.54 -1.78 -4.51
C TYR A 61 -5.81 -0.49 -5.28
N VAL A 62 -6.12 -0.56 -6.58
CA VAL A 62 -6.48 0.61 -7.39
C VAL A 62 -7.72 1.27 -6.83
N LYS A 63 -8.75 0.49 -6.49
CA LYS A 63 -9.98 1.02 -5.89
C LYS A 63 -9.72 1.74 -4.57
N ARG A 64 -8.80 1.23 -3.74
CA ARG A 64 -8.39 1.91 -2.51
C ARG A 64 -7.70 3.24 -2.77
N LEU A 65 -6.81 3.32 -3.75
CA LEU A 65 -6.17 4.59 -4.10
C LEU A 65 -7.20 5.60 -4.62
N ASP A 66 -8.11 5.15 -5.47
CA ASP A 66 -9.21 5.96 -6.00
C ASP A 66 -10.13 6.48 -4.88
N ASP A 67 -10.50 5.62 -3.93
CA ASP A 67 -11.28 6.01 -2.75
C ASP A 67 -10.53 7.03 -1.88
N LEU A 68 -9.22 6.88 -1.69
CA LEU A 68 -8.40 7.83 -0.93
C LEU A 68 -8.36 9.20 -1.60
N GLU A 69 -8.13 9.24 -2.92
CA GLU A 69 -8.16 10.47 -3.72
C GLU A 69 -9.56 11.08 -3.75
N ARG A 70 -10.62 10.27 -3.86
CA ARG A 70 -12.00 10.73 -3.81
C ARG A 70 -12.35 11.38 -2.47
N ILE A 71 -11.93 10.79 -1.35
CA ILE A 71 -12.14 11.37 -0.02
C ILE A 71 -11.47 12.74 0.07
N ALA A 72 -10.20 12.85 -0.30
CA ALA A 72 -9.47 14.11 -0.25
C ALA A 72 -10.07 15.17 -1.19
N THR A 73 -10.44 14.79 -2.41
CA THR A 73 -11.03 15.69 -3.42
C THR A 73 -12.45 16.15 -3.04
N SER A 74 -13.14 15.45 -2.13
CA SER A 74 -14.46 15.85 -1.63
C SER A 74 -14.46 17.11 -0.75
N PHE A 75 -13.27 17.57 -0.31
CA PHE A 75 -13.16 18.77 0.52
C PHE A 75 -13.21 20.05 -0.32
N PRO A 76 -14.00 21.06 0.07
CA PRO A 76 -14.03 22.34 -0.62
C PRO A 76 -12.66 23.01 -0.68
N GLY A 77 -12.31 23.59 -1.84
CA GLY A 77 -11.03 24.27 -2.05
C GLY A 77 -9.88 23.34 -2.50
N VAL A 78 -10.09 22.03 -2.55
CA VAL A 78 -9.15 21.06 -3.15
C VAL A 78 -9.25 21.13 -4.67
N SER A 79 -8.13 21.41 -5.34
CA SER A 79 -8.06 21.44 -6.80
C SER A 79 -7.72 20.07 -7.39
N SER A 80 -6.89 19.31 -6.70
CA SER A 80 -6.51 17.94 -7.07
C SER A 80 -5.92 17.19 -5.87
N SER A 81 -5.97 15.87 -5.89
CA SER A 81 -5.29 15.04 -4.90
C SER A 81 -4.65 13.82 -5.56
N PHE A 82 -3.55 13.34 -4.98
CA PHE A 82 -2.74 12.24 -5.52
C PHE A 82 -2.27 11.31 -4.41
N ALA A 83 -2.60 10.03 -4.52
CA ALA A 83 -2.06 9.00 -3.65
C ALA A 83 -0.65 8.60 -4.13
N ILE A 84 0.35 8.81 -3.28
CA ILE A 84 1.77 8.58 -3.55
C ILE A 84 2.28 7.46 -2.63
N GLN A 85 3.42 6.86 -2.96
CA GLN A 85 4.08 5.82 -2.15
C GLN A 85 3.16 4.64 -1.85
N ALA A 86 2.49 4.16 -2.89
CA ALA A 86 1.52 3.08 -2.81
C ALA A 86 0.34 3.33 -1.85
N GLY A 87 -0.08 4.59 -1.71
CA GLY A 87 -1.18 5.02 -0.85
C GLY A 87 -0.78 5.31 0.60
N ARG A 88 0.52 5.35 0.92
CA ARG A 88 1.02 5.75 2.25
C ARG A 88 1.16 7.27 2.42
N GLU A 89 1.07 8.03 1.34
CA GLU A 89 0.97 9.49 1.37
C GLU A 89 -0.18 9.92 0.45
N ILE A 90 -0.99 10.89 0.87
CA ILE A 90 -1.94 11.59 0.01
C ILE A 90 -1.50 13.06 -0.06
N ARG A 91 -1.26 13.54 -1.28
CA ARG A 91 -0.89 14.92 -1.55
C ARG A 91 -2.10 15.67 -2.08
N VAL A 92 -2.47 16.74 -1.41
CA VAL A 92 -3.69 17.50 -1.67
C VAL A 92 -3.28 18.90 -2.10
N MET A 93 -3.63 19.28 -3.32
CA MET A 93 -3.32 20.59 -3.87
C MET A 93 -4.51 21.51 -3.65
N VAL A 94 -4.25 22.70 -3.12
CA VAL A 94 -5.26 23.74 -2.88
C VAL A 94 -4.80 25.07 -3.49
N SER A 95 -5.76 25.87 -3.98
CA SER A 95 -5.45 27.22 -4.48
C SER A 95 -5.19 28.17 -3.31
N SER A 96 -4.08 28.89 -3.39
CA SER A 96 -3.73 29.99 -2.47
C SER A 96 -4.76 31.12 -2.40
N GLU A 97 -5.58 31.29 -3.44
CA GLU A 97 -6.63 32.32 -3.48
C GLU A 97 -7.88 31.91 -2.70
N GLN A 98 -8.11 30.61 -2.52
CA GLN A 98 -9.35 30.07 -1.94
C GLN A 98 -9.14 29.55 -0.50
N VAL A 99 -7.91 29.16 -0.15
CA VAL A 99 -7.60 28.49 1.12
C VAL A 99 -6.47 29.23 1.85
N THR A 100 -6.72 29.66 3.09
CA THR A 100 -5.69 30.31 3.93
C THR A 100 -4.70 29.30 4.53
N ASP A 101 -3.63 29.79 5.16
CA ASP A 101 -2.63 28.92 5.79
C ASP A 101 -3.27 28.12 6.94
N GLU A 102 -4.06 28.80 7.77
CA GLU A 102 -4.77 28.17 8.89
C GLU A 102 -5.78 27.13 8.39
N GLN A 103 -6.52 27.43 7.32
CA GLN A 103 -7.44 26.49 6.70
C GLN A 103 -6.72 25.26 6.14
N SER A 104 -5.52 25.43 5.56
CA SER A 104 -4.74 24.29 5.05
C SER A 104 -4.33 23.31 6.16
N VAL A 105 -3.98 23.82 7.35
CA VAL A 105 -3.64 23.00 8.53
C VAL A 105 -4.85 22.24 9.06
N ILE A 106 -6.01 22.91 9.11
CA ILE A 106 -7.27 22.29 9.53
C ILE A 106 -7.69 21.22 8.53
N MET A 107 -7.63 21.53 7.23
CA MET A 107 -7.97 20.60 6.15
C MET A 107 -7.11 19.34 6.20
N ALA A 108 -5.81 19.45 6.44
CA ALA A 108 -4.94 18.28 6.57
C ALA A 108 -5.41 17.32 7.69
N ARG A 109 -5.82 17.89 8.83
CA ARG A 109 -6.34 17.12 9.97
C ARG A 109 -7.70 16.51 9.68
N ASP A 110 -8.59 17.24 9.03
CA ASP A 110 -9.94 16.76 8.74
C ASP A 110 -9.94 15.68 7.65
N ILE A 111 -9.09 15.81 6.63
CA ILE A 111 -8.86 14.75 5.64
C ILE A 111 -8.32 13.50 6.33
N ALA A 112 -7.32 13.62 7.21
CA ALA A 112 -6.77 12.47 7.93
C ALA A 112 -7.85 11.74 8.76
N LYS A 113 -8.69 12.48 9.49
CA LYS A 113 -9.80 11.92 10.26
C LYS A 113 -10.84 11.23 9.38
N LYS A 114 -11.19 11.84 8.24
CA LYS A 114 -12.19 11.26 7.33
C LYS A 114 -11.67 9.98 6.67
N VAL A 115 -10.39 9.94 6.29
CA VAL A 115 -9.72 8.74 5.79
C VAL A 115 -9.71 7.64 6.85
N GLU A 116 -9.39 7.97 8.11
CA GLU A 116 -9.43 7.02 9.22
C GLU A 116 -10.84 6.45 9.49
N ALA A 117 -11.88 7.27 9.30
CA ALA A 117 -13.27 6.85 9.52
C ALA A 117 -13.85 6.02 8.36
N GLU A 118 -13.53 6.35 7.12
CA GLU A 118 -14.15 5.75 5.93
C GLU A 118 -13.34 4.60 5.32
N MET A 119 -12.03 4.50 5.61
CA MET A 119 -11.16 3.50 5.01
C MET A 119 -10.42 2.66 6.06
N THR A 120 -10.42 1.35 5.87
CA THR A 120 -9.51 0.46 6.59
C THR A 120 -8.17 0.41 5.86
N TYR A 121 -7.13 1.01 6.45
CA TYR A 121 -5.79 1.02 5.87
C TYR A 121 -4.77 0.43 6.86
N PRO A 122 -3.91 -0.53 6.43
CA PRO A 122 -2.87 -1.04 7.30
C PRO A 122 -1.75 -0.02 7.48
N GLY A 123 -1.59 0.50 8.70
CA GLY A 123 -0.56 1.46 9.05
C GLY A 123 -1.02 2.91 8.93
N GLN A 124 -0.06 3.83 8.88
CA GLN A 124 -0.32 5.27 8.85
C GLN A 124 -0.31 5.81 7.42
N ILE A 125 -1.23 6.73 7.13
CA ILE A 125 -1.24 7.52 5.90
C ILE A 125 -0.83 8.95 6.24
N LYS A 126 0.16 9.46 5.53
CA LYS A 126 0.58 10.86 5.65
C LYS A 126 -0.29 11.74 4.77
N VAL A 127 -0.97 12.73 5.35
CA VAL A 127 -1.72 13.75 4.60
C VAL A 127 -0.86 15.00 4.44
N ASN A 128 -0.63 15.41 3.19
CA ASN A 128 0.18 16.57 2.86
C ASN A 128 -0.64 17.56 2.03
N VAL A 129 -1.06 18.66 2.63
CA VAL A 129 -1.78 19.73 1.94
C VAL A 129 -0.76 20.76 1.45
N ILE A 130 -0.73 20.98 0.15
CA ILE A 130 0.17 21.92 -0.52
C ILE A 130 -0.67 23.04 -1.10
N ARG A 131 -0.45 24.24 -0.58
CA ARG A 131 -1.03 25.46 -1.11
C ARG A 131 -0.13 26.02 -2.21
N GLU A 132 -0.67 26.18 -3.41
CA GLU A 132 0.09 26.58 -4.59
C GLU A 132 -0.44 27.91 -5.17
N THR A 133 0.47 28.72 -5.69
CA THR A 133 0.20 29.84 -6.58
C THR A 133 0.87 29.56 -7.91
N ARG A 134 0.13 29.60 -9.02
CA ARG A 134 0.67 29.35 -10.36
C ARG A 134 0.74 30.64 -11.14
N ALA A 135 1.93 31.02 -11.57
CA ALA A 135 2.14 32.08 -12.57
C ALA A 135 2.59 31.43 -13.88
N ILE A 136 1.89 31.70 -14.97
CA ILE A 136 2.17 31.15 -16.30
C ILE A 136 2.39 32.32 -17.25
N ASP A 137 3.50 32.30 -17.98
CA ASP A 137 3.81 33.26 -19.05
C ASP A 137 4.34 32.50 -20.27
N TYR A 138 4.17 33.06 -21.46
CA TYR A 138 4.53 32.42 -22.72
C TYR A 138 5.53 33.29 -23.48
N ALA A 139 6.71 32.73 -23.76
CA ALA A 139 7.62 33.33 -24.72
C ALA A 139 7.05 33.20 -26.14
N ARG A 140 7.08 34.28 -26.91
CA ARG A 140 6.88 34.28 -28.36
C ARG A 140 8.20 34.50 -29.07
#